data_AF-A0A660UHR0-F1
#
_entry.id   AF-A0A660UHR0-F1
#
_cell.length_a   1.000
_cell.length_b   1.000
_cell.length_c   1.000
_cell.angle_alpha   90.00
_cell.angle_beta   90.00
_cell.angle_gamma   90.00
#
_symmetry.space_group_name_H-M   'P 1'
#
loop_
_entity.id
_entity.type
_entity.pdbx_description
1 polymer ?
#
loop_
_entity_poly.entity_id
_entity_poly.type
_entity_poly.pdbx_seq_one_letter_code
_entity_poly.pdbx_strand_id
1 'polypeptide(L)'
;MSWKLKQKAKRILAREKGAIIKEPGGKISIGLVFPNRYFVAMSHLGFQFLYHLLNRYKNVVCERIFLPEKDDIKEFLRTLSLLFSLESQRPINDFDALAFTLPFEMDFINILTILKMGNIPIYSSERNESHPLIIGGGITTFLNPEPIAPFFDLFLIGDAEELIPEFLLLFENYGKSSRSIFFKEAVRIKGFYVPSMYEPIYDDSGVMKSFLPKDDAPTKIECQKSLKKNKDIPFSPIITPDTEFANMRLIEINRGCPFRCRFCATGYVYFPFRNWSTDKIIDLVEKVELVDHKCGLVGSAICDHPEIETLLDETKEKFFEVSVSSLRADRITKEVAKKLVLGGYKTATLAPEAGTERLRKIVKKDISDDKIIKTITILFKEGIFNFKLYFLIGLPAERWEDIEGIIKLIRRIKHALVKEAKDPFRLKGITISVNPFVPKPFTPFQFHPFEDKDSLKEKLSFLKKELRKEKKVNMIHDLPKWAYVQAFLSRGDRRVATVIDMANNLGNNFYKAFKETPLNPDFYVYRQREKDEVFPWDFID
;
A
#
# COMPACT_ATOMS: atom_id res chain seq x y z
N MET A 1 -3.73 30.85 11.41
CA MET A 1 -2.96 29.59 11.52
C MET A 1 -2.19 29.55 12.83
N SER A 2 -2.26 28.44 13.57
CA SER A 2 -1.58 28.24 14.87
C SER A 2 -0.05 28.26 14.74
N TRP A 3 0.60 29.06 15.59
CA TRP A 3 2.07 29.13 15.67
C TRP A 3 2.68 27.79 16.12
N LYS A 4 2.02 27.07 17.03
CA LYS A 4 2.48 25.76 17.53
C LYS A 4 2.58 24.73 16.40
N LEU A 5 1.56 24.68 15.54
CA LEU A 5 1.52 23.78 14.39
C LEU A 5 2.62 24.14 13.38
N LYS A 6 2.79 25.43 13.08
CA LYS A 6 3.86 25.92 12.20
C LYS A 6 5.26 25.57 12.72
N GLN A 7 5.51 25.72 14.03
CA GLN A 7 6.80 25.37 14.62
C GLN A 7 7.06 23.86 14.57
N LYS A 8 6.02 23.03 14.78
CA LYS A 8 6.14 21.58 14.64
C LYS A 8 6.54 21.17 13.22
N ALA A 9 5.88 21.73 12.20
CA ALA A 9 6.22 21.48 10.80
C ALA A 9 7.69 21.86 10.49
N LYS A 10 8.15 23.03 10.96
CA LYS A 10 9.56 23.45 10.80
C LYS A 10 10.54 22.50 11.47
N ARG A 11 10.21 21.97 12.66
CA ARG A 11 11.06 20.99 13.36
C ARG A 11 11.14 19.65 12.64
N ILE A 12 10.05 19.19 12.03
CA ILE A 12 10.05 17.99 11.20
C ILE A 12 10.97 18.22 9.99
N LEU A 13 10.74 19.31 9.24
CA LEU A 13 11.51 19.64 8.04
C LEU A 13 13.01 19.83 8.34
N ALA A 14 13.36 20.42 9.49
CA ALA A 14 14.76 20.61 9.92
C ALA A 14 15.49 19.29 10.24
N ARG A 15 14.75 18.18 10.44
CA ARG A 15 15.32 16.84 10.66
C ARG A 15 15.41 16.03 9.37
N GLU A 16 14.95 16.57 8.25
CA GLU A 16 15.05 15.93 6.94
C GLU A 16 16.30 16.37 6.19
N LYS A 17 16.81 15.47 5.34
CA LYS A 17 17.74 15.79 4.26
C LYS A 17 17.09 15.48 2.92
N GLY A 18 17.29 16.35 1.92
CA GLY A 18 16.78 16.14 0.56
C GLY A 18 15.37 16.69 0.29
N ALA A 19 14.77 17.41 1.23
CA ALA A 19 13.53 18.14 0.98
C ALA A 19 13.75 19.23 -0.09
N ILE A 20 12.80 19.37 -1.00
CA ILE A 20 12.84 20.31 -2.12
C ILE A 20 11.88 21.47 -1.83
N ILE A 21 12.41 22.68 -1.76
CA ILE A 21 11.61 23.90 -1.61
C ILE A 21 11.79 24.72 -2.89
N LYS A 22 10.67 25.08 -3.52
CA LYS A 22 10.66 25.91 -4.73
C LYS A 22 9.79 27.12 -4.52
N GLU A 23 10.21 28.25 -5.08
CA GLU A 23 9.36 29.43 -5.17
C GLU A 23 8.14 29.15 -6.06
N PRO A 24 6.90 29.41 -5.61
CA PRO A 24 5.69 29.06 -6.36
C PRO A 24 5.50 29.81 -7.69
N GLY A 25 6.16 30.96 -7.90
CA GLY A 25 5.86 31.92 -8.97
C GLY A 25 5.54 31.31 -10.34
N GLY A 26 4.26 31.42 -10.75
CA GLY A 26 3.72 30.97 -12.04
C GLY A 26 3.64 29.45 -12.26
N LYS A 27 4.08 28.64 -11.30
CA LYS A 27 4.14 27.17 -11.42
C LYS A 27 2.78 26.53 -11.12
N ILE A 28 2.57 25.33 -11.64
CA ILE A 28 1.48 24.45 -11.23
C ILE A 28 1.80 23.98 -9.81
N SER A 29 0.91 24.29 -8.87
CA SER A 29 1.05 23.94 -7.46
C SER A 29 0.30 22.66 -7.11
N ILE A 30 1.04 21.62 -6.74
CA ILE A 30 0.48 20.31 -6.40
C ILE A 30 0.75 20.00 -4.93
N GLY A 31 -0.33 19.80 -4.18
CA GLY A 31 -0.27 19.26 -2.83
C GLY A 31 -0.28 17.74 -2.91
N LEU A 32 0.86 17.08 -2.67
CA LEU A 32 0.96 15.63 -2.63
C LEU A 32 0.54 15.13 -1.26
N VAL A 33 -0.61 14.47 -1.20
CA VAL A 33 -1.27 14.06 0.03
C VAL A 33 -1.04 12.59 0.32
N PHE A 34 -0.54 12.27 1.51
CA PHE A 34 -0.65 10.93 2.07
C PHE A 34 -1.75 10.94 3.14
N PRO A 35 -2.83 10.14 2.99
CA PRO A 35 -3.99 10.15 3.90
C PRO A 35 -3.69 9.44 5.24
N ASN A 36 -2.50 9.63 5.79
CA ASN A 36 -2.04 9.05 7.04
C ASN A 36 -0.98 9.96 7.68
N ARG A 37 -0.41 9.53 8.81
CA ARG A 37 0.64 10.27 9.52
C ARG A 37 1.91 10.37 8.70
N TYR A 38 2.69 11.42 8.99
CA TYR A 38 4.02 11.65 8.41
C TYR A 38 4.91 10.39 8.50
N PHE A 39 4.95 9.73 9.64
CA PHE A 39 5.80 8.54 9.84
C PHE A 39 5.50 7.42 8.82
N VAL A 40 4.21 7.15 8.58
CA VAL A 40 3.76 6.12 7.63
C VAL A 40 4.07 6.57 6.20
N ALA A 41 3.81 7.83 5.88
CA ALA A 41 4.05 8.37 4.55
C ALA A 41 5.53 8.37 4.18
N MET A 42 6.42 8.72 5.11
CA MET A 42 7.86 8.68 4.92
C MET A 42 8.43 7.26 4.97
N SER A 43 7.63 6.25 5.31
CA SER A 43 7.99 4.83 5.15
C SER A 43 7.62 4.30 3.75
N HIS A 44 6.94 5.10 2.92
CA HIS A 44 6.41 4.67 1.63
C HIS A 44 7.26 5.19 0.45
N LEU A 45 8.06 4.30 -0.15
CA LEU A 45 8.96 4.64 -1.27
C LEU A 45 8.23 5.32 -2.43
N GLY A 46 7.08 4.78 -2.86
CA GLY A 46 6.33 5.35 -4.00
C GLY A 46 5.85 6.78 -3.76
N PHE A 47 5.58 7.17 -2.50
CA PHE A 47 5.15 8.53 -2.17
C PHE A 47 6.33 9.50 -2.26
N GLN A 48 7.47 9.11 -1.68
CA GLN A 48 8.67 9.94 -1.74
C GLN A 48 9.19 10.06 -3.17
N PHE A 49 9.16 8.98 -3.96
CA PHE A 49 9.58 9.01 -5.35
C PHE A 49 8.65 9.90 -6.20
N LEU A 50 7.33 9.83 -5.98
CA LEU A 50 6.38 10.71 -6.67
C LEU A 50 6.64 12.19 -6.35
N TYR A 51 6.93 12.52 -5.09
CA TYR A 51 7.34 13.87 -4.68
C TYR A 51 8.60 14.33 -5.43
N HIS A 52 9.61 13.47 -5.56
CA HIS A 52 10.82 13.77 -6.33
C HIS A 52 10.50 13.98 -7.81
N LEU A 53 9.72 13.08 -8.40
CA LEU A 53 9.38 13.08 -9.81
C LEU A 53 8.63 14.36 -10.23
N LEU A 54 7.60 14.75 -9.47
CA LEU A 54 6.87 16.00 -9.71
C LEU A 54 7.81 17.22 -9.59
N ASN A 55 8.68 17.23 -8.58
CA ASN A 55 9.63 18.31 -8.38
C ASN A 55 10.80 18.33 -9.37
N ARG A 56 10.93 17.38 -10.31
CA ARG A 56 11.88 17.50 -11.42
C ARG A 56 11.40 18.44 -12.53
N TYR A 57 10.10 18.63 -12.64
CA TYR A 57 9.53 19.56 -13.62
C TYR A 57 9.73 21.00 -13.16
N LYS A 58 10.29 21.85 -14.04
CA LYS A 58 10.61 23.25 -13.71
C LYS A 58 9.36 24.10 -13.46
N ASN A 59 8.27 23.79 -14.16
CA ASN A 59 6.97 24.46 -14.07
C ASN A 59 6.06 23.90 -12.95
N VAL A 60 6.56 23.00 -12.09
CA VAL A 60 5.79 22.41 -10.99
C VAL A 60 6.43 22.73 -9.64
N VAL A 61 5.60 23.09 -8.67
CA VAL A 61 5.93 23.07 -7.24
C VAL A 61 5.09 22.01 -6.56
N CYS A 62 5.74 20.98 -6.01
CA CYS A 62 5.06 19.91 -5.30
C CYS A 62 5.45 19.95 -3.83
N GLU A 63 4.45 19.97 -2.94
CA GLU A 63 4.62 20.04 -1.49
C GLU A 63 3.84 18.92 -0.81
N ARG A 64 4.28 18.45 0.36
CA ARG A 64 3.72 17.28 1.03
C ARG A 64 2.68 17.67 2.06
N ILE A 65 1.60 16.92 2.12
CA ILE A 65 0.48 17.11 3.04
C ILE A 65 0.18 15.76 3.72
N PHE A 66 -0.05 15.81 5.03
CA PHE A 66 -0.28 14.62 5.86
C PHE A 66 -1.49 14.82 6.76
N LEU A 67 -2.12 13.72 7.17
CA LEU A 67 -3.14 13.77 8.21
C LEU A 67 -2.47 14.10 9.56
N PRO A 68 -2.84 15.20 10.26
CA PRO A 68 -2.16 15.63 11.49
C PRO A 68 -2.34 14.67 12.65
N GLU A 69 -1.35 14.55 13.54
CA GLU A 69 -1.44 13.69 14.72
C GLU A 69 -2.70 13.91 15.55
N LYS A 70 -3.16 12.90 16.29
CA LYS A 70 -4.44 12.98 17.02
C LYS A 70 -4.51 14.19 17.95
N ASP A 71 -3.38 14.54 18.58
CA ASP A 71 -3.28 15.72 19.44
C ASP A 71 -3.18 17.03 18.67
N ASP A 72 -2.66 17.03 17.45
CA ASP A 72 -2.61 18.20 16.60
C ASP A 72 -4.00 18.53 16.03
N ILE A 73 -4.83 17.53 15.72
CA ILE A 73 -6.21 17.74 15.24
C ILE A 73 -7.00 18.63 16.20
N LYS A 74 -6.84 18.43 17.51
CA LYS A 74 -7.48 19.28 18.54
C LYS A 74 -7.05 20.74 18.42
N GLU A 75 -5.77 20.99 18.13
CA GLU A 75 -5.22 22.33 17.96
C GLU A 75 -5.69 22.99 16.66
N PHE A 76 -5.81 22.23 15.56
CA PHE A 76 -6.42 22.72 14.31
C PHE A 76 -7.84 23.19 14.54
N LEU A 77 -8.67 22.36 15.21
CA LEU A 77 -10.06 22.69 15.54
C LEU A 77 -10.16 23.89 16.48
N ARG A 78 -9.36 23.91 17.56
CA ARG A 78 -9.35 25.01 18.56
C ARG A 78 -8.98 26.36 17.96
N THR A 79 -8.08 26.37 16.98
CA THR A 79 -7.56 27.61 16.37
C THR A 79 -8.20 27.95 15.03
N LEU A 80 -9.16 27.15 14.56
CA LEU A 80 -9.75 27.26 13.22
C LEU A 80 -8.69 27.38 12.12
N SER A 81 -7.57 26.67 12.29
CA SER A 81 -6.50 26.67 11.30
C SER A 81 -6.87 25.72 10.16
N LEU A 82 -6.65 26.13 8.92
CA LEU A 82 -6.70 25.23 7.78
C LEU A 82 -5.50 24.28 7.81
N LEU A 83 -5.70 23.05 7.33
CA LEU A 83 -4.59 22.15 7.03
C LEU A 83 -3.67 22.82 6.00
N PHE A 84 -2.36 22.59 6.14
CA PHE A 84 -1.35 23.20 5.29
C PHE A 84 -0.22 22.22 4.96
N SER A 85 0.56 22.54 3.93
CA SER A 85 1.72 21.76 3.47
C SER A 85 2.92 21.82 4.43
N LEU A 86 3.76 20.79 4.41
CA LEU A 86 4.93 20.71 5.30
C LEU A 86 5.99 21.76 4.96
N GLU A 87 6.27 21.98 3.67
CA GLU A 87 7.36 22.82 3.18
C GLU A 87 7.10 24.31 3.40
N SER A 88 6.09 24.86 2.73
CA SER A 88 5.81 26.31 2.75
C SER A 88 4.73 26.71 3.76
N GLN A 89 4.04 25.75 4.37
CA GLN A 89 2.91 25.99 5.26
C GLN A 89 1.75 26.70 4.55
N ARG A 90 1.61 26.44 3.24
CA ARG A 90 0.51 26.90 2.41
C ARG A 90 -0.76 26.12 2.72
N PRO A 91 -1.90 26.78 2.95
CA PRO A 91 -3.21 26.12 3.07
C PRO A 91 -3.51 25.18 1.89
N ILE A 92 -4.08 24.02 2.17
CA ILE A 92 -4.27 22.99 1.12
C ILE A 92 -5.29 23.40 0.05
N ASN A 93 -6.22 24.30 0.36
CA ASN A 93 -7.20 24.83 -0.58
C ASN A 93 -6.62 25.85 -1.55
N ASP A 94 -5.41 26.36 -1.30
CA ASP A 94 -4.75 27.30 -2.20
C ASP A 94 -4.01 26.61 -3.34
N PHE A 95 -3.85 25.28 -3.33
CA PHE A 95 -3.15 24.55 -4.39
C PHE A 95 -4.00 24.44 -5.67
N ASP A 96 -3.34 24.29 -6.82
CA ASP A 96 -4.02 24.04 -8.08
C ASP A 96 -4.61 22.60 -8.14
N ALA A 97 -3.90 21.63 -7.53
CA ALA A 97 -4.36 20.26 -7.37
C ALA A 97 -3.88 19.61 -6.08
N LEU A 98 -4.68 18.69 -5.53
CA LEU A 98 -4.30 17.78 -4.45
C LEU A 98 -4.22 16.35 -4.98
N ALA A 99 -3.03 15.76 -4.97
CA ALA A 99 -2.79 14.40 -5.44
C ALA A 99 -2.63 13.44 -4.26
N PHE A 100 -3.62 12.59 -4.03
CA PHE A 100 -3.64 11.58 -2.98
C PHE A 100 -2.96 10.29 -3.44
N THR A 101 -2.00 9.80 -2.65
CA THR A 101 -1.51 8.41 -2.78
C THR A 101 -2.30 7.50 -1.86
N LEU A 102 -2.87 6.42 -2.40
CA LEU A 102 -3.83 5.57 -1.70
C LEU A 102 -3.32 4.12 -1.64
N PRO A 103 -2.45 3.78 -0.67
CA PRO A 103 -1.93 2.44 -0.51
C PRO A 103 -2.86 1.48 0.24
N PHE A 104 -3.76 1.99 1.08
CA PHE A 104 -4.60 1.17 1.98
C PHE A 104 -6.06 1.62 1.99
N GLU A 105 -7.00 0.67 1.94
CA GLU A 105 -8.43 1.01 1.92
C GLU A 105 -8.91 1.65 3.23
N MET A 106 -8.29 1.28 4.36
CA MET A 106 -8.64 1.85 5.67
C MET A 106 -8.37 3.36 5.75
N ASP A 107 -7.52 3.90 4.88
CA ASP A 107 -7.21 5.34 4.84
C ASP A 107 -8.24 6.15 4.04
N PHE A 108 -9.24 5.51 3.41
CA PHE A 108 -10.27 6.23 2.64
C PHE A 108 -11.04 7.26 3.48
N ILE A 109 -11.29 6.95 4.76
CA ILE A 109 -11.96 7.87 5.68
C ILE A 109 -11.13 9.11 6.01
N ASN A 110 -9.80 9.00 5.91
CA ASN A 110 -8.89 10.10 6.19
C ASN A 110 -8.88 11.13 5.06
N ILE A 111 -9.28 10.74 3.85
CA ILE A 111 -9.46 11.64 2.70
C ILE A 111 -10.48 12.73 3.05
N LEU A 112 -11.65 12.32 3.56
CA LEU A 112 -12.72 13.23 3.96
C LEU A 112 -12.28 14.14 5.11
N THR A 113 -11.54 13.59 6.08
CA THR A 113 -10.97 14.38 7.18
C THR A 113 -10.04 15.47 6.66
N ILE A 114 -9.15 15.14 5.72
CA ILE A 114 -8.21 16.09 5.11
C ILE A 114 -8.95 17.19 4.35
N LEU A 115 -9.92 16.82 3.50
CA LEU A 115 -10.71 17.80 2.73
C LEU A 115 -11.49 18.75 3.66
N LYS A 116 -12.15 18.23 4.69
CA LYS A 116 -12.84 19.04 5.71
C LYS A 116 -11.90 19.99 6.44
N MET A 117 -10.69 19.54 6.81
CA MET A 117 -9.68 20.39 7.45
C MET A 117 -9.09 21.46 6.52
N GLY A 118 -9.23 21.30 5.21
CA GLY A 118 -8.87 22.31 4.21
C GLY A 118 -10.01 23.24 3.79
N ASN A 119 -11.22 23.10 4.34
CA ASN A 119 -12.43 23.73 3.81
C ASN A 119 -12.68 23.43 2.31
N ILE A 120 -12.44 22.20 1.89
CA ILE A 120 -12.72 21.74 0.53
C ILE A 120 -13.97 20.83 0.57
N PRO A 121 -14.99 21.07 -0.29
CA PRO A 121 -16.14 20.17 -0.39
C PRO A 121 -15.72 18.73 -0.65
N ILE A 122 -16.31 17.79 0.10
CA ILE A 122 -15.91 16.37 0.04
C ILE A 122 -16.33 15.72 -1.28
N TYR A 123 -17.52 16.07 -1.80
CA TYR A 123 -18.02 15.52 -3.05
C TYR A 123 -17.49 16.30 -4.24
N SER A 124 -17.08 15.59 -5.28
CA SER A 124 -16.65 16.18 -6.56
C SER A 124 -17.71 17.07 -7.17
N SER A 125 -18.98 16.68 -7.08
CA SER A 125 -20.12 17.44 -7.59
C SER A 125 -20.33 18.80 -6.91
N GLU A 126 -19.77 19.02 -5.73
CA GLU A 126 -19.89 20.28 -4.98
C GLU A 126 -18.71 21.23 -5.23
N ARG A 127 -17.70 20.80 -5.99
CA ARG A 127 -16.50 21.60 -6.27
C ARG A 127 -16.65 22.35 -7.60
N ASN A 128 -16.24 23.62 -7.60
CA ASN A 128 -16.17 24.49 -8.79
C ASN A 128 -14.72 24.97 -9.05
N GLU A 129 -14.48 25.76 -10.09
CA GLU A 129 -13.14 26.22 -10.54
C GLU A 129 -12.29 26.90 -9.44
N SER A 130 -12.88 27.38 -8.34
CA SER A 130 -12.12 27.98 -7.24
C SER A 130 -11.48 26.97 -6.28
N HIS A 131 -11.79 25.68 -6.44
CA HIS A 131 -11.27 24.61 -5.59
C HIS A 131 -10.11 23.89 -6.28
N PRO A 132 -9.18 23.25 -5.55
CA PRO A 132 -8.17 22.38 -6.16
C PRO A 132 -8.83 21.20 -6.86
N LEU A 133 -8.21 20.71 -7.94
CA LEU A 133 -8.53 19.40 -8.50
C LEU A 133 -8.10 18.29 -7.53
N ILE A 134 -8.97 17.35 -7.21
CA ILE A 134 -8.71 16.24 -6.29
C ILE A 134 -8.41 14.97 -7.10
N ILE A 135 -7.17 14.52 -7.02
CA ILE A 135 -6.61 13.44 -7.84
C ILE A 135 -6.22 12.26 -6.97
N GLY A 136 -6.57 11.04 -7.37
CA GLY A 136 -6.23 9.81 -6.65
C GLY A 136 -5.30 8.89 -7.43
N GLY A 137 -4.31 8.29 -6.78
CA GLY A 137 -3.47 7.24 -7.34
C GLY A 137 -3.02 6.23 -6.28
N GLY A 138 -2.17 5.28 -6.66
CA GLY A 138 -1.67 4.23 -5.76
C GLY A 138 -2.55 2.96 -5.78
N ILE A 139 -2.01 1.83 -5.31
CA ILE A 139 -2.53 0.48 -5.61
C ILE A 139 -4.04 0.28 -5.39
N THR A 140 -4.66 0.97 -4.43
CA THR A 140 -6.10 0.80 -4.19
C THR A 140 -6.96 1.32 -5.35
N THR A 141 -6.49 2.32 -6.10
CA THR A 141 -7.17 2.83 -7.30
C THR A 141 -7.08 1.87 -8.48
N PHE A 142 -6.05 1.02 -8.50
CA PHE A 142 -5.87 -0.05 -9.48
C PHE A 142 -6.77 -1.25 -9.17
N LEU A 143 -7.08 -1.44 -7.88
CA LEU A 143 -7.91 -2.53 -7.42
C LEU A 143 -9.39 -2.20 -7.56
N ASN A 144 -9.83 -1.11 -6.94
CA ASN A 144 -11.22 -0.68 -6.95
C ASN A 144 -11.35 0.78 -6.48
N PRO A 145 -11.44 1.75 -7.40
CA PRO A 145 -11.61 3.16 -7.04
C PRO A 145 -13.06 3.53 -6.70
N GLU A 146 -14.05 2.73 -7.07
CA GLU A 146 -15.48 3.07 -6.94
C GLU A 146 -15.97 3.43 -5.53
N PRO A 147 -15.53 2.75 -4.45
CA PRO A 147 -15.93 3.10 -3.08
C PRO A 147 -15.65 4.56 -2.69
N ILE A 148 -14.67 5.19 -3.32
CA ILE A 148 -14.26 6.58 -3.07
C ILE A 148 -14.45 7.49 -4.27
N ALA A 149 -14.97 6.97 -5.39
CA ALA A 149 -15.10 7.72 -6.63
C ALA A 149 -15.88 9.04 -6.51
N PRO A 150 -16.95 9.15 -5.69
CA PRO A 150 -17.66 10.41 -5.50
C PRO A 150 -16.82 11.54 -4.89
N PHE A 151 -15.68 11.22 -4.24
CA PHE A 151 -14.81 12.19 -3.59
C PHE A 151 -13.69 12.72 -4.48
N PHE A 152 -13.48 12.13 -5.66
CA PHE A 152 -12.35 12.44 -6.55
C PHE A 152 -12.82 13.00 -7.89
N ASP A 153 -12.02 13.91 -8.44
CA ASP A 153 -12.26 14.48 -9.76
C ASP A 153 -11.59 13.63 -10.86
N LEU A 154 -10.44 13.02 -10.54
CA LEU A 154 -9.65 12.20 -11.46
C LEU A 154 -8.89 11.12 -10.69
N PHE A 155 -8.83 9.91 -11.23
CA PHE A 155 -7.87 8.90 -10.82
C PHE A 155 -6.81 8.66 -11.90
N LEU A 156 -5.57 8.49 -11.46
CA LEU A 156 -4.43 8.08 -12.27
C LEU A 156 -4.15 6.60 -11.96
N ILE A 157 -4.51 5.72 -12.89
CA ILE A 157 -4.42 4.27 -12.79
C ILE A 157 -3.22 3.79 -13.59
N GLY A 158 -2.16 3.43 -12.88
CA GLY A 158 -0.91 3.03 -13.50
C GLY A 158 0.33 3.59 -12.81
N ASP A 159 1.48 3.32 -13.43
CA ASP A 159 2.76 3.83 -13.01
C ASP A 159 2.84 5.34 -13.25
N ALA A 160 3.07 6.10 -12.18
CA ALA A 160 3.04 7.56 -12.21
C ALA A 160 4.06 8.16 -13.20
N GLU A 161 5.17 7.46 -13.46
CA GLU A 161 6.21 7.84 -14.42
C GLU A 161 5.72 7.95 -15.86
N GLU A 162 4.62 7.28 -16.21
CA GLU A 162 3.99 7.38 -17.52
C GLU A 162 2.84 8.40 -17.53
N LEU A 163 2.16 8.59 -16.39
CA LEU A 163 0.92 9.37 -16.29
C LEU A 163 1.16 10.86 -16.02
N ILE A 164 2.22 11.20 -15.29
CA ILE A 164 2.50 12.60 -14.91
C ILE A 164 2.74 13.52 -16.10
N PRO A 165 3.53 13.16 -17.14
CA PRO A 165 3.74 14.05 -18.28
C PRO A 165 2.42 14.44 -18.96
N GLU A 166 1.56 13.45 -19.21
CA GLU A 166 0.24 13.65 -19.80
C GLU A 166 -0.66 14.50 -18.90
N PHE A 167 -0.63 14.24 -17.58
CA PHE A 167 -1.41 15.02 -16.62
C PHE A 167 -0.98 16.49 -16.60
N LEU A 168 0.32 16.76 -16.55
CA LEU A 168 0.83 18.13 -16.50
C LEU A 168 0.50 18.91 -17.77
N LEU A 169 0.61 18.27 -18.94
CA LEU A 169 0.23 18.87 -20.21
C LEU A 169 -1.27 19.19 -20.27
N LEU A 170 -2.12 18.25 -19.85
CA LEU A 170 -3.56 18.45 -19.76
C LEU A 170 -3.91 19.59 -18.78
N PHE A 171 -3.26 19.61 -17.62
CA PHE A 171 -3.49 20.62 -16.59
C PHE A 171 -3.06 22.01 -17.06
N GLU A 172 -1.93 22.13 -17.75
CA GLU A 172 -1.45 23.39 -18.32
C GLU A 172 -2.43 23.98 -19.33
N ASN A 173 -3.05 23.13 -20.15
CA ASN A 173 -3.99 23.56 -21.19
C ASN A 173 -5.39 23.91 -20.65
N TYR A 174 -5.90 23.15 -19.66
CA TYR A 174 -7.32 23.25 -19.26
C TYR A 174 -7.57 23.34 -17.76
N GLY A 175 -6.59 22.98 -16.92
CA GLY A 175 -6.77 22.78 -15.48
C GLY A 175 -7.15 24.05 -14.70
N LYS A 176 -6.88 25.24 -15.25
CA LYS A 176 -7.25 26.55 -14.65
C LYS A 176 -8.40 27.25 -15.37
N SER A 177 -8.91 26.67 -16.46
CA SER A 177 -9.86 27.35 -17.36
C SER A 177 -11.26 26.76 -17.25
N SER A 178 -11.39 25.44 -17.44
CA SER A 178 -12.69 24.77 -17.37
C SER A 178 -12.52 23.30 -17.02
N ARG A 179 -13.06 22.90 -15.86
CA ARG A 179 -13.17 21.51 -15.43
C ARG A 179 -13.95 20.64 -16.40
N SER A 180 -15.02 21.17 -16.98
CA SER A 180 -15.81 20.42 -17.96
C SER A 180 -14.98 20.00 -19.17
N ILE A 181 -14.18 20.93 -19.71
CA ILE A 181 -13.25 20.63 -20.81
C ILE A 181 -12.13 19.70 -20.34
N PHE A 182 -11.53 19.99 -19.17
CA PHE A 182 -10.49 19.15 -18.58
C PHE A 182 -10.94 17.69 -18.46
N PHE A 183 -12.17 17.43 -17.97
CA PHE A 183 -12.72 16.08 -17.82
C PHE A 183 -12.98 15.39 -19.17
N LYS A 184 -13.47 16.12 -20.17
CA LYS A 184 -13.69 15.59 -21.52
C LYS A 184 -12.40 15.20 -22.23
N GLU A 185 -11.33 15.96 -22.02
CA GLU A 185 -10.02 15.61 -22.58
C GLU A 185 -9.31 14.54 -21.74
N ALA A 186 -9.48 14.56 -20.40
CA ALA A 186 -8.90 13.56 -19.51
C ALA A 186 -9.33 12.12 -19.84
N VAL A 187 -10.61 11.89 -20.17
CA VAL A 187 -11.10 10.53 -20.48
C VAL A 187 -10.47 9.91 -21.73
N ARG A 188 -9.81 10.71 -22.57
CA ARG A 188 -9.12 10.25 -23.78
C ARG A 188 -7.69 9.76 -23.50
N ILE A 189 -7.17 10.01 -22.30
CA ILE A 189 -5.80 9.65 -21.91
C ILE A 189 -5.80 8.28 -21.22
N LYS A 190 -4.86 7.40 -21.62
CA LYS A 190 -4.71 6.08 -21.01
C LYS A 190 -4.38 6.18 -19.52
N GLY A 191 -5.02 5.33 -18.72
CA GLY A 191 -4.89 5.33 -17.26
C GLY A 191 -5.63 6.46 -16.54
N PHE A 192 -6.37 7.33 -17.25
CA PHE A 192 -7.14 8.40 -16.61
C PHE A 192 -8.58 7.95 -16.43
N TYR A 193 -9.05 7.99 -15.18
CA TYR A 193 -10.42 7.65 -14.84
C TYR A 193 -11.12 8.85 -14.20
N VAL A 194 -12.16 9.37 -14.86
CA VAL A 194 -12.95 10.51 -14.39
C VAL A 194 -14.32 10.00 -13.90
N PRO A 195 -14.58 9.90 -12.58
CA PRO A 195 -15.79 9.27 -12.05
C PRO A 195 -17.12 9.83 -12.56
N SER A 196 -17.20 11.15 -12.76
CA SER A 196 -18.40 11.85 -13.19
C SER A 196 -18.86 11.47 -14.62
N MET A 197 -17.93 10.93 -15.42
CA MET A 197 -18.15 10.48 -16.79
C MET A 197 -18.67 9.04 -16.89
N TYR A 198 -19.00 8.41 -15.75
CA TYR A 198 -19.50 7.04 -15.72
C TYR A 198 -20.68 6.92 -14.74
N GLU A 199 -21.65 6.09 -15.11
CA GLU A 199 -22.85 5.83 -14.33
C GLU A 199 -23.03 4.32 -14.09
N PRO A 200 -22.92 3.85 -12.83
CA PRO A 200 -23.22 2.47 -12.49
C PRO A 200 -24.74 2.23 -12.48
N ILE A 201 -25.18 1.19 -13.17
CA ILE A 201 -26.57 0.73 -13.19
C ILE A 201 -26.66 -0.57 -12.40
N TYR A 202 -27.65 -0.66 -11.52
CA TYR A 202 -27.91 -1.82 -10.66
C TYR A 202 -29.23 -2.48 -11.04
N ASP A 203 -29.34 -3.78 -10.79
CA ASP A 203 -30.61 -4.50 -10.85
C ASP A 203 -31.41 -4.34 -9.53
N ASP A 204 -32.60 -4.94 -9.49
CA ASP A 204 -33.50 -4.89 -8.33
C ASP A 204 -32.91 -5.57 -7.07
N SER A 205 -31.93 -6.47 -7.25
CA SER A 205 -31.21 -7.12 -6.15
C SER A 205 -30.06 -6.24 -5.62
N GLY A 206 -29.78 -5.12 -6.29
CA GLY A 206 -28.69 -4.22 -5.99
C GLY A 206 -27.34 -4.70 -6.54
N VAL A 207 -27.29 -5.73 -7.39
CA VAL A 207 -26.06 -6.15 -8.07
C VAL A 207 -25.82 -5.22 -9.25
N MET A 208 -24.55 -4.87 -9.49
CA MET A 208 -24.21 -4.00 -10.62
C MET A 208 -24.40 -4.76 -11.93
N LYS A 209 -25.18 -4.19 -12.84
CA LYS A 209 -25.52 -4.78 -14.15
C LYS A 209 -24.66 -4.21 -15.26
N SER A 210 -24.37 -2.91 -15.22
CA SER A 210 -23.54 -2.24 -16.21
C SER A 210 -22.88 -0.99 -15.66
N PHE A 211 -21.81 -0.57 -16.32
CA PHE A 211 -21.09 0.67 -16.03
C PHE A 211 -21.06 1.50 -17.31
N LEU A 212 -21.95 2.49 -17.39
CA LEU A 212 -22.21 3.23 -18.63
C LEU A 212 -21.30 4.45 -18.71
N PRO A 213 -20.42 4.56 -19.74
CA PRO A 213 -19.71 5.80 -20.00
C PRO A 213 -20.67 6.88 -20.52
N LYS A 214 -20.33 8.14 -20.26
CA LYS A 214 -20.97 9.33 -20.82
C LYS A 214 -20.11 9.92 -21.93
N ASP A 215 -20.77 10.53 -22.92
CA ASP A 215 -20.10 11.14 -24.08
C ASP A 215 -19.08 10.17 -24.72
N ASP A 216 -17.86 10.64 -25.00
CA ASP A 216 -16.77 9.87 -25.61
C ASP A 216 -15.91 9.09 -24.60
N ALA A 217 -16.36 8.91 -23.35
CA ALA A 217 -15.58 8.19 -22.36
C ALA A 217 -15.43 6.71 -22.75
N PRO A 218 -14.23 6.10 -22.61
CA PRO A 218 -14.00 4.73 -23.03
C PRO A 218 -14.71 3.74 -22.08
N THR A 219 -15.17 2.61 -22.60
CA THR A 219 -15.78 1.55 -21.76
C THR A 219 -14.78 0.83 -20.85
N LYS A 220 -13.49 0.88 -21.22
CA LYS A 220 -12.38 0.26 -20.49
C LYS A 220 -11.25 1.27 -20.33
N ILE A 221 -10.60 1.24 -19.19
CA ILE A 221 -9.49 2.12 -18.83
C ILE A 221 -8.25 1.26 -18.70
N GLU A 222 -7.39 1.38 -19.71
CA GLU A 222 -6.11 0.66 -19.73
C GLU A 222 -5.19 1.21 -18.63
N CYS A 223 -4.75 0.32 -17.74
CA CYS A 223 -3.77 0.64 -16.72
C CYS A 223 -2.40 0.90 -17.36
N GLN A 224 -1.89 2.13 -17.23
CA GLN A 224 -0.64 2.52 -17.88
C GLN A 224 0.57 2.00 -17.09
N LYS A 225 1.37 1.11 -17.69
CA LYS A 225 2.53 0.49 -17.01
C LYS A 225 3.84 0.89 -17.70
N SER A 226 4.86 1.20 -16.90
CA SER A 226 6.21 1.50 -17.37
C SER A 226 6.92 0.21 -17.82
N LEU A 227 6.84 -0.13 -19.11
CA LEU A 227 7.49 -1.33 -19.64
C LEU A 227 8.99 -1.13 -19.92
N LYS A 228 9.48 0.11 -19.85
CA LYS A 228 10.86 0.46 -20.15
C LYS A 228 11.77 0.17 -18.95
N LYS A 229 12.59 -0.87 -19.06
CA LYS A 229 13.60 -1.27 -18.04
C LYS A 229 14.64 -0.20 -17.70
N ASN A 230 14.74 0.86 -18.51
CA ASN A 230 15.78 1.90 -18.44
C ASN A 230 15.25 3.29 -18.02
N LYS A 231 14.04 3.37 -17.47
CA LYS A 231 13.52 4.61 -16.86
C LYS A 231 14.15 4.87 -15.49
N ASP A 232 13.87 6.04 -14.92
CA ASP A 232 14.33 6.43 -13.60
C ASP A 232 13.91 5.42 -12.54
N ILE A 233 14.89 4.80 -11.88
CA ILE A 233 14.64 3.84 -10.80
C ILE A 233 14.05 4.59 -9.60
N PRO A 234 12.93 4.12 -9.03
CA PRO A 234 12.38 4.74 -7.83
C PRO A 234 13.34 4.64 -6.65
N PHE A 235 13.57 5.78 -6.01
CA PHE A 235 14.34 5.87 -4.78
C PHE A 235 13.71 6.90 -3.82
N SER A 236 14.07 6.82 -2.54
CA SER A 236 13.62 7.77 -1.54
C SER A 236 14.49 9.04 -1.58
N PRO A 237 14.03 10.19 -2.11
CA PRO A 237 14.80 11.44 -2.10
C PRO A 237 15.09 11.98 -0.69
N ILE A 238 14.21 11.69 0.27
CA ILE A 238 14.25 12.26 1.61
C ILE A 238 14.82 11.23 2.58
N ILE A 239 15.74 11.67 3.42
CA ILE A 239 16.28 10.89 4.53
C ILE A 239 15.84 11.56 5.82
N THR A 240 15.23 10.78 6.72
CA THR A 240 14.72 11.26 8.00
C THR A 240 14.83 10.15 9.06
N PRO A 241 15.04 10.50 10.34
CA PRO A 241 14.96 9.54 11.43
C PRO A 241 13.52 9.13 11.79
N ASP A 242 12.51 9.87 11.32
CA ASP A 242 11.12 9.70 11.73
C ASP A 242 10.33 8.84 10.71
N THR A 243 10.81 7.62 10.47
CA THR A 243 10.23 6.63 9.52
C THR A 243 10.62 5.21 9.96
N GLU A 244 9.94 4.18 9.45
CA GLU A 244 10.27 2.77 9.72
C GLU A 244 11.70 2.41 9.27
N PHE A 245 12.17 3.06 8.21
CA PHE A 245 13.51 2.88 7.66
C PHE A 245 14.42 4.06 8.01
N ALA A 246 14.52 4.37 9.30
CA ALA A 246 15.19 5.56 9.81
C ALA A 246 16.60 5.73 9.23
N ASN A 247 16.88 6.92 8.68
CA ASN A 247 18.15 7.30 8.06
C ASN A 247 18.62 6.43 6.88
N MET A 248 17.72 5.66 6.26
CA MET A 248 18.04 4.77 5.14
C MET A 248 17.61 5.35 3.80
N ARG A 249 18.44 5.17 2.77
CA ARG A 249 18.04 5.39 1.38
C ARG A 249 17.35 4.12 0.84
N LEU A 250 16.12 4.21 0.38
CA LEU A 250 15.38 3.09 -0.22
C LEU A 250 15.49 3.14 -1.74
N ILE A 251 15.73 2.00 -2.37
CA ILE A 251 15.82 1.87 -3.83
C ILE A 251 14.96 0.68 -4.29
N GLU A 252 14.06 0.92 -5.25
CA GLU A 252 13.27 -0.16 -5.86
C GLU A 252 14.15 -0.98 -6.81
N ILE A 253 14.17 -2.31 -6.64
CA ILE A 253 14.92 -3.21 -7.55
C ILE A 253 14.00 -3.99 -8.49
N ASN A 254 12.72 -4.14 -8.11
CA ASN A 254 11.71 -4.75 -8.97
C ASN A 254 10.30 -4.29 -8.62
N ARG A 255 9.42 -4.31 -9.63
CA ARG A 255 8.00 -3.95 -9.54
C ARG A 255 7.12 -5.12 -9.97
N GLY A 256 6.06 -5.34 -9.21
CA GLY A 256 5.21 -6.52 -9.34
C GLY A 256 5.88 -7.79 -8.85
N CYS A 257 5.19 -8.93 -9.02
CA CYS A 257 5.62 -10.23 -8.52
C CYS A 257 5.47 -11.29 -9.62
N PRO A 258 6.47 -12.17 -9.86
CA PRO A 258 6.36 -13.21 -10.88
C PRO A 258 5.41 -14.34 -10.45
N PHE A 259 5.13 -14.43 -9.14
CA PHE A 259 4.23 -15.42 -8.59
C PHE A 259 2.78 -14.94 -8.70
N ARG A 260 1.88 -15.89 -9.00
CA ARG A 260 0.45 -15.65 -9.11
C ARG A 260 -0.31 -16.32 -7.97
N CYS A 261 0.10 -16.08 -6.72
CA CYS A 261 -0.62 -16.56 -5.54
C CYS A 261 -2.08 -16.12 -5.62
N ARG A 262 -3.06 -17.01 -5.43
CA ARG A 262 -4.49 -16.75 -5.73
C ARG A 262 -5.13 -15.63 -4.89
N PHE A 263 -4.50 -15.25 -3.79
CA PHE A 263 -4.97 -14.23 -2.84
C PHE A 263 -4.30 -12.86 -3.02
N CYS A 264 -3.15 -12.79 -3.71
CA CYS A 264 -2.26 -11.64 -3.64
C CYS A 264 -2.47 -10.70 -4.84
N ALA A 265 -2.98 -9.50 -4.59
CA ALA A 265 -3.19 -8.46 -5.59
C ALA A 265 -1.94 -8.13 -6.43
N THR A 266 -0.77 -8.03 -5.78
CA THR A 266 0.50 -7.61 -6.40
C THR A 266 0.89 -8.43 -7.62
N GLY A 267 0.62 -9.74 -7.62
CA GLY A 267 0.92 -10.62 -8.75
C GLY A 267 0.02 -10.46 -9.98
N TYR A 268 -1.09 -9.72 -9.82
CA TYR A 268 -2.08 -9.48 -10.89
C TYR A 268 -2.03 -8.02 -11.34
N VAL A 269 -2.23 -7.05 -10.44
CA VAL A 269 -2.36 -5.63 -10.83
C VAL A 269 -1.06 -5.05 -11.40
N TYR A 270 0.08 -5.47 -10.87
CA TYR A 270 1.40 -5.01 -11.34
C TYR A 270 2.01 -5.92 -12.41
N PHE A 271 1.28 -6.92 -12.92
CA PHE A 271 1.78 -7.75 -14.01
C PHE A 271 2.02 -6.90 -15.28
N PRO A 272 3.13 -7.08 -16.02
CA PRO A 272 4.19 -8.08 -15.83
C PRO A 272 5.22 -7.71 -14.73
N PHE A 273 5.86 -8.74 -14.16
CA PHE A 273 6.99 -8.57 -13.25
C PHE A 273 8.17 -7.91 -13.97
N ARG A 274 8.73 -6.86 -13.37
CA ARG A 274 9.79 -6.03 -13.96
C ARG A 274 10.95 -5.92 -12.99
N ASN A 275 12.16 -6.18 -13.48
CA ASN A 275 13.39 -5.92 -12.77
C ASN A 275 14.08 -4.70 -13.38
N TRP A 276 14.61 -3.85 -12.52
CA TRP A 276 15.50 -2.77 -12.92
C TRP A 276 16.89 -3.33 -13.28
N SER A 277 17.67 -2.61 -14.08
CA SER A 277 19.02 -3.05 -14.46
C SER A 277 19.98 -2.96 -13.27
N THR A 278 20.78 -4.00 -13.03
CA THR A 278 21.80 -4.06 -11.97
C THR A 278 22.78 -2.89 -12.07
N ASP A 279 23.33 -2.63 -13.26
CA ASP A 279 24.27 -1.53 -13.50
C ASP A 279 23.66 -0.17 -13.14
N LYS A 280 22.37 0.02 -13.46
CA LYS A 280 21.66 1.27 -13.12
C LYS A 280 21.39 1.41 -11.63
N ILE A 281 21.09 0.31 -10.94
CA ILE A 281 20.95 0.32 -9.48
C ILE A 281 22.29 0.68 -8.85
N ILE A 282 23.39 0.05 -9.29
CA ILE A 282 24.74 0.34 -8.80
C ILE A 282 25.08 1.81 -9.06
N ASP A 283 24.96 2.29 -10.30
CA ASP A 283 25.19 3.69 -10.68
C ASP A 283 24.38 4.68 -9.83
N LEU A 284 23.12 4.34 -9.53
CA LEU A 284 22.28 5.14 -8.64
C LEU A 284 22.83 5.15 -7.21
N VAL A 285 23.18 3.98 -6.65
CA VAL A 285 23.79 3.85 -5.32
C VAL A 285 25.07 4.68 -5.20
N GLU A 286 25.86 4.79 -6.27
CA GLU A 286 27.09 5.60 -6.26
C GLU A 286 26.83 7.11 -6.29
N LYS A 287 25.73 7.53 -6.90
CA LYS A 287 25.39 8.95 -7.09
C LYS A 287 24.55 9.55 -5.96
N VAL A 288 23.76 8.73 -5.27
CA VAL A 288 22.88 9.22 -4.19
C VAL A 288 23.67 9.42 -2.90
N GLU A 289 23.40 10.51 -2.19
CA GLU A 289 23.95 10.70 -0.84
C GLU A 289 23.42 9.59 0.07
N LEU A 290 24.32 8.94 0.83
CA LEU A 290 23.97 7.96 1.85
C LEU A 290 24.30 8.56 3.23
N VAL A 291 23.39 8.39 4.19
CA VAL A 291 23.65 8.69 5.60
C VAL A 291 24.04 7.38 6.27
N ASP A 292 25.15 7.40 7.03
CA ASP A 292 25.70 6.23 7.72
C ASP A 292 25.91 5.00 6.80
N HIS A 293 26.13 5.22 5.50
CA HIS A 293 26.24 4.18 4.48
C HIS A 293 25.05 3.19 4.46
N LYS A 294 23.83 3.64 4.79
CA LYS A 294 22.64 2.79 4.82
C LYS A 294 21.81 2.88 3.55
N CYS A 295 21.63 1.73 2.88
CA CYS A 295 20.76 1.58 1.72
C CYS A 295 19.89 0.32 1.86
N GLY A 296 18.59 0.47 1.61
CA GLY A 296 17.59 -0.59 1.64
C GLY A 296 17.08 -0.91 0.24
N LEU A 297 17.16 -2.18 -0.15
CA LEU A 297 16.56 -2.66 -1.39
C LEU A 297 15.09 -2.98 -1.16
N VAL A 298 14.21 -2.36 -1.95
CA VAL A 298 12.77 -2.55 -1.88
C VAL A 298 12.30 -3.27 -3.14
N GLY A 299 11.49 -4.31 -2.96
CA GLY A 299 10.90 -5.06 -4.05
C GLY A 299 9.89 -6.06 -3.51
N SER A 300 8.94 -6.47 -4.35
CA SER A 300 7.93 -7.44 -3.92
C SER A 300 8.41 -8.90 -4.05
N ALA A 301 9.46 -9.12 -4.86
CA ALA A 301 10.10 -10.42 -5.05
C ALA A 301 11.62 -10.24 -5.21
N ILE A 302 12.30 -9.76 -4.16
CA ILE A 302 13.73 -9.38 -4.20
C ILE A 302 14.63 -10.51 -4.69
N CYS A 303 14.43 -11.73 -4.17
CA CYS A 303 15.24 -12.90 -4.53
C CYS A 303 14.98 -13.43 -5.95
N ASP A 304 13.99 -12.89 -6.68
CA ASP A 304 13.71 -13.25 -8.08
C ASP A 304 14.33 -12.26 -9.07
N HIS A 305 15.13 -11.30 -8.58
CA HIS A 305 15.98 -10.48 -9.44
C HIS A 305 17.10 -11.37 -10.04
N PRO A 306 17.24 -11.45 -11.39
CA PRO A 306 18.18 -12.37 -12.06
C PRO A 306 19.63 -12.24 -11.59
N GLU A 307 20.04 -11.04 -11.21
CA GLU A 307 21.41 -10.71 -10.79
C GLU A 307 21.47 -10.29 -9.31
N ILE A 308 20.58 -10.81 -8.46
CA ILE A 308 20.54 -10.44 -7.03
C ILE A 308 21.88 -10.67 -6.33
N GLU A 309 22.60 -11.73 -6.69
CA GLU A 309 23.89 -12.05 -6.09
C GLU A 309 24.95 -11.02 -6.44
N THR A 310 25.01 -10.59 -7.71
CA THR A 310 25.88 -9.51 -8.19
C THR A 310 25.54 -8.21 -7.49
N LEU A 311 24.25 -7.87 -7.42
CA LEU A 311 23.81 -6.66 -6.76
C LEU A 311 24.23 -6.63 -5.28
N LEU A 312 24.09 -7.75 -4.56
CA LEU A 312 24.55 -7.84 -3.17
C LEU A 312 26.08 -7.77 -3.04
N ASP A 313 26.84 -8.30 -4.01
CA ASP A 313 28.31 -8.28 -3.97
C ASP A 313 28.90 -6.91 -4.26
N GLU A 314 28.44 -6.26 -5.32
CA GLU A 314 28.89 -4.93 -5.75
C GLU A 314 28.55 -3.85 -4.72
N THR A 315 27.55 -4.13 -3.90
CA THR A 315 27.05 -3.14 -2.98
C THR A 315 27.34 -3.41 -1.50
N LYS A 316 27.94 -4.55 -1.16
CA LYS A 316 28.24 -4.95 0.23
C LYS A 316 28.92 -3.89 1.11
N GLU A 317 29.84 -3.09 0.55
CA GLU A 317 30.61 -2.07 1.27
C GLU A 317 29.79 -0.79 1.54
N LYS A 318 28.71 -0.58 0.78
CA LYS A 318 27.81 0.59 0.84
C LYS A 318 26.45 0.25 1.45
N PHE A 319 26.22 -1.01 1.85
CA PHE A 319 24.95 -1.50 2.36
C PHE A 319 25.05 -1.86 3.83
N PHE A 320 24.74 -0.88 4.66
CA PHE A 320 24.36 -1.17 6.04
C PHE A 320 22.84 -1.27 6.10
N GLU A 321 22.35 -2.50 6.29
CA GLU A 321 20.96 -2.87 6.56
C GLU A 321 20.08 -3.03 5.31
N VAL A 322 20.24 -4.17 4.60
CA VAL A 322 19.26 -4.61 3.58
C VAL A 322 17.93 -4.91 4.27
N SER A 323 16.96 -4.00 4.19
CA SER A 323 15.61 -4.25 4.70
C SER A 323 14.77 -4.96 3.64
N VAL A 324 14.69 -6.28 3.73
CA VAL A 324 13.78 -7.07 2.89
C VAL A 324 12.43 -7.22 3.59
N SER A 325 11.38 -6.66 2.98
CA SER A 325 10.01 -6.67 3.54
C SER A 325 9.43 -8.07 3.72
N SER A 326 9.81 -9.04 2.87
CA SER A 326 9.54 -10.47 3.07
C SER A 326 10.40 -11.32 2.12
N LEU A 327 11.06 -12.34 2.65
CA LEU A 327 11.83 -13.29 1.84
C LEU A 327 10.97 -14.51 1.50
N ARG A 328 10.86 -14.84 0.22
CA ARG A 328 10.19 -16.06 -0.21
C ARG A 328 11.11 -17.25 0.10
N ALA A 329 10.66 -18.13 0.99
CA ALA A 329 11.47 -19.21 1.55
C ALA A 329 12.09 -20.14 0.49
N ASP A 330 11.49 -20.22 -0.69
CA ASP A 330 11.90 -21.11 -1.77
C ASP A 330 13.05 -20.58 -2.64
N ARG A 331 13.44 -19.31 -2.48
CA ARG A 331 14.49 -18.62 -3.25
C ARG A 331 15.76 -18.29 -2.48
N ILE A 332 15.80 -18.57 -1.17
CA ILE A 332 16.96 -18.26 -0.34
C ILE A 332 18.01 -19.37 -0.49
N THR A 333 19.15 -19.03 -1.10
CA THR A 333 20.36 -19.87 -1.10
C THR A 333 21.21 -19.58 0.13
N LYS A 334 22.22 -20.43 0.40
CA LYS A 334 23.16 -20.21 1.50
C LYS A 334 23.98 -18.94 1.27
N GLU A 335 24.38 -18.72 0.03
CA GLU A 335 25.17 -17.59 -0.42
C GLU A 335 24.41 -16.28 -0.21
N VAL A 336 23.12 -16.23 -0.60
CA VAL A 336 22.25 -15.08 -0.34
C VAL A 336 22.06 -14.87 1.17
N ALA A 337 21.84 -15.92 1.95
CA ALA A 337 21.70 -15.82 3.41
C ALA A 337 22.95 -15.23 4.07
N LYS A 338 24.14 -15.68 3.67
CA LYS A 338 25.41 -15.14 4.17
C LYS A 338 25.56 -13.65 3.82
N LYS A 339 25.26 -13.27 2.58
CA LYS A 339 25.32 -11.87 2.12
C LYS A 339 24.35 -10.97 2.89
N LEU A 340 23.13 -11.45 3.17
CA LEU A 340 22.15 -10.70 3.97
C LEU A 340 22.63 -10.46 5.40
N VAL A 341 23.23 -11.46 6.05
CA VAL A 341 23.77 -11.30 7.42
C VAL A 341 24.95 -10.33 7.44
N LEU A 342 25.87 -10.43 6.48
CA LEU A 342 26.96 -9.46 6.33
C LEU A 342 26.44 -8.04 6.12
N GLY A 343 25.35 -7.88 5.35
CA GLY A 343 24.63 -6.62 5.17
C GLY A 343 23.78 -6.18 6.38
N GLY A 344 23.96 -6.77 7.56
CA GLY A 344 23.34 -6.33 8.81
C GLY A 344 21.90 -6.81 9.06
N TYR A 345 21.39 -7.76 8.27
CA TYR A 345 20.03 -8.27 8.41
C TYR A 345 19.87 -9.14 9.69
N LYS A 346 19.07 -8.66 10.65
CA LYS A 346 18.96 -9.27 12.01
C LYS A 346 17.71 -10.13 12.22
N THR A 347 16.63 -9.86 11.49
CA THR A 347 15.35 -10.56 11.62
C THR A 347 14.88 -11.03 10.26
N ALA A 348 14.75 -12.34 10.08
CA ALA A 348 14.23 -12.88 8.84
C ALA A 348 12.70 -13.00 8.87
N THR A 349 12.05 -12.34 7.91
CA THR A 349 10.61 -12.46 7.71
C THR A 349 10.30 -13.42 6.57
N LEU A 350 9.56 -14.49 6.84
CA LEU A 350 9.10 -15.46 5.85
C LEU A 350 7.57 -15.54 5.85
N ALA A 351 6.98 -15.90 4.72
CA ALA A 351 5.53 -16.01 4.60
C ALA A 351 5.12 -17.43 4.16
N PRO A 352 4.89 -18.36 5.10
CA PRO A 352 4.24 -19.64 4.78
C PRO A 352 2.81 -19.47 4.26
N GLU A 353 2.09 -18.44 4.71
CA GLU A 353 0.66 -18.13 4.46
C GLU A 353 -0.36 -19.12 5.00
N ALA A 354 -0.07 -20.42 4.94
CA ALA A 354 -0.98 -21.45 5.41
C ALA A 354 -0.24 -22.52 6.20
N GLY A 355 -0.94 -23.18 7.13
CA GLY A 355 -0.37 -24.16 8.04
C GLY A 355 0.00 -25.50 7.40
N THR A 356 -0.69 -25.92 6.33
CA THR A 356 -0.42 -27.19 5.64
C THR A 356 0.03 -26.99 4.20
N GLU A 357 0.73 -27.98 3.66
CA GLU A 357 1.11 -28.02 2.24
C GLU A 357 -0.10 -28.06 1.31
N ARG A 358 -1.18 -28.73 1.73
CA ARG A 358 -2.44 -28.81 0.97
C ARG A 358 -3.01 -27.42 0.71
N LEU A 359 -3.19 -26.62 1.77
CA LEU A 359 -3.76 -25.27 1.63
C LEU A 359 -2.77 -24.35 0.90
N ARG A 360 -1.45 -24.49 1.13
CA ARG A 360 -0.42 -23.78 0.37
C ARG A 360 -0.49 -24.03 -1.14
N LYS A 361 -0.74 -25.28 -1.57
CA LYS A 361 -0.99 -25.61 -2.99
C LYS A 361 -2.26 -24.95 -3.53
N ILE A 362 -3.36 -24.96 -2.76
CA ILE A 362 -4.63 -24.33 -3.15
C ILE A 362 -4.48 -22.83 -3.38
N VAL A 363 -3.72 -22.13 -2.53
CA VAL A 363 -3.45 -20.70 -2.69
C VAL A 363 -2.36 -20.40 -3.74
N LYS A 364 -1.86 -21.43 -4.43
CA LYS A 364 -0.79 -21.36 -5.44
C LYS A 364 0.55 -20.85 -4.88
N LYS A 365 0.88 -21.29 -3.66
CA LYS A 365 2.17 -21.07 -3.00
C LYS A 365 2.84 -22.42 -2.73
N ASP A 366 3.36 -23.06 -3.78
CA ASP A 366 3.91 -24.41 -3.71
C ASP A 366 5.25 -24.46 -2.96
N ILE A 367 5.17 -24.49 -1.62
CA ILE A 367 6.31 -24.57 -0.70
C ILE A 367 6.02 -25.65 0.34
N SER A 368 6.92 -26.64 0.45
CA SER A 368 6.83 -27.71 1.43
C SER A 368 7.26 -27.25 2.83
N ASP A 369 6.79 -27.95 3.87
CA ASP A 369 7.24 -27.74 5.25
C ASP A 369 8.77 -27.89 5.35
N ASP A 370 9.31 -28.92 4.68
CA ASP A 370 10.74 -29.21 4.72
C ASP A 370 11.57 -28.10 4.08
N LYS A 371 11.06 -27.46 3.02
CA LYS A 371 11.74 -26.31 2.40
C LYS A 371 11.73 -25.10 3.34
N ILE A 372 10.62 -24.82 4.00
CA ILE A 372 10.51 -23.75 5.01
C ILE A 372 11.51 -23.98 6.13
N ILE A 373 11.52 -25.19 6.70
CA ILE A 373 12.42 -25.56 7.81
C ILE A 373 13.88 -25.46 7.36
N LYS A 374 14.23 -26.03 6.19
CA LYS A 374 15.58 -25.97 5.63
C LYS A 374 16.06 -24.52 5.48
N THR A 375 15.22 -23.65 4.92
CA THR A 375 15.56 -22.24 4.71
C THR A 375 15.77 -21.50 6.03
N ILE A 376 14.90 -21.71 7.01
CA ILE A 376 15.05 -21.13 8.35
C ILE A 376 16.32 -21.65 9.03
N THR A 377 16.63 -22.93 8.90
CA THR A 377 17.87 -23.52 9.43
C THR A 377 19.11 -22.93 8.76
N ILE A 378 19.11 -22.70 7.45
CA ILE A 378 20.21 -22.02 6.74
C ILE A 378 20.41 -20.62 7.32
N LEU A 379 19.36 -19.82 7.38
CA LEU A 379 19.42 -18.46 7.93
C LEU A 379 19.92 -18.44 9.39
N PHE A 380 19.50 -19.42 10.19
CA PHE A 380 19.96 -19.56 11.57
C PHE A 380 21.46 -19.88 11.67
N LYS A 381 21.98 -20.75 10.79
CA LYS A 381 23.41 -21.09 10.74
C LYS A 381 24.27 -19.90 10.36
N GLU A 382 23.78 -19.05 9.46
CA GLU A 382 24.50 -17.86 9.00
C GLU A 382 24.44 -16.70 10.01
N GLY A 383 23.61 -16.77 11.06
CA GLY A 383 23.61 -15.80 12.17
C GLY A 383 22.30 -15.06 12.43
N ILE A 384 21.19 -15.46 11.79
CA ILE A 384 19.87 -14.87 12.05
C ILE A 384 19.16 -15.62 13.17
N PHE A 385 18.87 -14.91 14.26
CA PHE A 385 18.34 -15.50 15.49
C PHE A 385 16.90 -15.12 15.82
N ASN A 386 16.30 -14.23 15.04
CA ASN A 386 14.92 -13.77 15.19
C ASN A 386 14.15 -14.00 13.90
N PHE A 387 12.98 -14.63 13.99
CA PHE A 387 12.16 -14.97 12.82
C PHE A 387 10.77 -14.38 12.95
N LYS A 388 10.23 -13.87 11.85
CA LYS A 388 8.84 -13.46 11.72
C LYS A 388 8.15 -14.30 10.64
N LEU A 389 6.99 -14.89 10.95
CA LEU A 389 6.25 -15.76 10.04
C LEU A 389 4.84 -15.22 9.80
N TYR A 390 4.47 -15.04 8.53
CA TYR A 390 3.12 -14.59 8.13
C TYR A 390 2.20 -15.77 7.79
N PHE A 391 1.01 -15.76 8.39
CA PHE A 391 -0.08 -16.68 8.11
C PHE A 391 -1.38 -15.92 7.87
N LEU A 392 -2.19 -16.48 6.99
CA LEU A 392 -3.55 -16.06 6.71
C LEU A 392 -4.51 -17.11 7.30
N ILE A 393 -5.67 -16.64 7.75
CA ILE A 393 -6.80 -17.49 8.17
C ILE A 393 -8.06 -17.05 7.43
N GLY A 394 -9.02 -17.95 7.26
CA GLY A 394 -10.21 -17.73 6.44
C GLY A 394 -9.94 -17.75 4.95
N LEU A 395 -8.92 -18.51 4.55
CA LEU A 395 -8.65 -18.78 3.14
C LEU A 395 -9.72 -19.72 2.55
N PRO A 396 -10.07 -19.57 1.26
CA PRO A 396 -10.94 -20.53 0.58
C PRO A 396 -10.43 -21.97 0.71
N ALA A 397 -11.34 -22.88 1.07
CA ALA A 397 -11.08 -24.30 1.34
C ALA A 397 -10.14 -24.59 2.53
N GLU A 398 -9.97 -23.63 3.45
CA GLU A 398 -9.32 -23.85 4.75
C GLU A 398 -10.17 -24.77 5.65
N ARG A 399 -9.49 -25.63 6.40
CA ARG A 399 -10.08 -26.54 7.37
C ARG A 399 -9.37 -26.39 8.72
N TRP A 400 -9.97 -26.95 9.77
CA TRP A 400 -9.38 -26.93 11.11
C TRP A 400 -7.99 -27.59 11.17
N GLU A 401 -7.75 -28.63 10.35
CA GLU A 401 -6.43 -29.25 10.26
C GLU A 401 -5.36 -28.29 9.74
N ASP A 402 -5.72 -27.27 8.95
CA ASP A 402 -4.79 -26.25 8.49
C ASP A 402 -4.43 -25.28 9.60
N ILE A 403 -5.40 -24.91 10.45
CA ILE A 403 -5.18 -24.09 11.64
C ILE A 403 -4.28 -24.82 12.64
N GLU A 404 -4.54 -26.10 12.91
CA GLU A 404 -3.63 -26.95 13.68
C GLU A 404 -2.26 -27.10 13.01
N GLY A 405 -2.25 -27.15 11.68
CA GLY A 405 -1.04 -27.22 10.85
C GLY A 405 -0.09 -26.07 11.13
N ILE A 406 -0.61 -24.86 11.42
CA ILE A 406 0.23 -23.71 11.82
C ILE A 406 1.04 -24.07 13.08
N ILE A 407 0.37 -24.58 14.12
CA ILE A 407 1.04 -24.94 15.39
C ILE A 407 2.04 -26.08 15.15
N LYS A 408 1.66 -27.10 14.38
CA LYS A 408 2.54 -28.24 14.03
C LYS A 408 3.80 -27.76 13.30
N LEU A 409 3.67 -26.89 12.31
CA LEU A 409 4.79 -26.30 11.58
C LEU A 409 5.71 -25.50 12.50
N ILE A 410 5.16 -24.65 13.37
CA ILE A 410 5.95 -23.86 14.33
C ILE A 410 6.74 -24.76 15.28
N ARG A 411 6.12 -25.83 15.81
CA ARG A 411 6.81 -26.81 16.65
C ARG A 411 7.95 -27.50 15.91
N ARG A 412 7.73 -27.89 14.64
CA ARG A 412 8.78 -28.48 13.78
C ARG A 412 9.93 -27.51 13.53
N ILE A 413 9.65 -26.25 13.22
CA ILE A 413 10.66 -25.19 13.04
C ILE A 413 11.47 -25.03 14.32
N LYS A 414 10.80 -24.87 15.46
CA LYS A 414 11.46 -24.71 16.76
C LYS A 414 12.33 -25.91 17.10
N HIS A 415 11.85 -27.14 16.87
CA HIS A 415 12.64 -28.35 17.08
C HIS A 415 13.89 -28.37 16.20
N ALA A 416 13.78 -28.03 14.91
CA ALA A 416 14.92 -27.94 14.01
C ALA A 416 15.94 -26.88 14.47
N LEU A 417 15.46 -25.71 14.89
CA LEU A 417 16.31 -24.63 15.39
C LEU A 417 17.02 -25.01 16.70
N VAL A 418 16.33 -25.65 17.65
CA VAL A 418 16.94 -26.09 18.92
C VAL A 418 17.98 -27.18 18.68
N LYS A 419 17.73 -28.11 17.75
CA LYS A 419 18.71 -29.15 17.38
C LYS A 419 19.99 -28.55 16.79
N GLU A 420 19.85 -27.50 15.99
CA GLU A 420 20.97 -26.79 15.36
C GLU A 420 21.67 -25.83 16.33
N ALA A 421 20.91 -25.25 17.25
CA ALA A 421 21.41 -24.41 18.32
C ALA A 421 22.12 -25.30 19.36
N LYS A 422 23.43 -25.51 19.18
CA LYS A 422 24.30 -26.10 20.23
C LYS A 422 24.12 -25.42 21.61
N ASP A 423 23.65 -24.16 21.60
CA ASP A 423 23.20 -23.39 22.75
C ASP A 423 21.73 -22.93 22.59
N PRO A 424 20.79 -23.37 23.46
CA PRO A 424 19.37 -22.98 23.44
C PRO A 424 19.10 -21.46 23.58
N PHE A 425 20.07 -20.68 24.05
CA PHE A 425 19.96 -19.23 24.19
C PHE A 425 20.15 -18.48 22.88
N ARG A 426 20.72 -19.11 21.84
CA ARG A 426 20.91 -18.47 20.52
C ARG A 426 19.62 -18.09 19.84
N LEU A 427 18.55 -18.86 19.98
CA LEU A 427 17.23 -18.46 19.46
C LEU A 427 16.68 -17.29 20.29
N LYS A 428 16.51 -16.12 19.67
CA LYS A 428 15.93 -14.94 20.34
C LYS A 428 14.40 -15.02 20.38
N GLY A 429 13.76 -15.39 19.27
CA GLY A 429 12.32 -15.54 19.22
C GLY A 429 11.77 -15.87 17.84
N ILE A 430 10.51 -16.35 17.85
CA ILE A 430 9.69 -16.52 16.65
C ILE A 430 8.42 -15.70 16.85
N THR A 431 8.20 -14.70 16.00
CA THR A 431 6.97 -13.91 15.98
C THR A 431 6.07 -14.42 14.85
N ILE A 432 4.85 -14.79 15.17
CA ILE A 432 3.85 -15.26 14.22
C ILE A 432 2.85 -14.13 14.02
N SER A 433 2.61 -13.74 12.78
CA SER A 433 1.62 -12.75 12.41
C SER A 433 0.48 -13.43 11.67
N VAL A 434 -0.71 -13.43 12.29
CA VAL A 434 -1.90 -14.11 11.77
C VAL A 434 -2.95 -13.08 11.40
N ASN A 435 -3.29 -12.99 10.12
CA ASN A 435 -4.24 -12.00 9.64
C ASN A 435 -5.41 -12.67 8.91
N PRO A 436 -6.66 -12.22 9.10
CA PRO A 436 -7.78 -12.69 8.29
C PRO A 436 -7.57 -12.36 6.81
N PHE A 437 -7.87 -13.32 5.94
CA PHE A 437 -7.81 -13.13 4.51
C PHE A 437 -8.94 -12.21 4.05
N VAL A 438 -8.59 -11.16 3.30
CA VAL A 438 -9.55 -10.26 2.64
C VAL A 438 -9.50 -10.52 1.13
N PRO A 439 -10.59 -10.99 0.51
CA PRO A 439 -10.68 -11.13 -0.95
C PRO A 439 -10.38 -9.80 -1.65
N LYS A 440 -9.50 -9.82 -2.64
CA LYS A 440 -9.09 -8.63 -3.39
C LYS A 440 -9.57 -8.68 -4.85
N PRO A 441 -9.99 -7.54 -5.42
CA PRO A 441 -10.21 -7.37 -6.86
C PRO A 441 -9.07 -7.93 -7.71
N PHE A 442 -9.39 -8.40 -8.91
CA PHE A 442 -8.45 -8.97 -9.89
C PHE A 442 -7.68 -10.22 -9.45
N THR A 443 -8.01 -10.80 -8.29
CA THR A 443 -7.41 -12.06 -7.84
C THR A 443 -8.38 -13.22 -8.11
N PRO A 444 -7.88 -14.46 -8.31
CA PRO A 444 -8.75 -15.63 -8.42
C PRO A 444 -9.66 -15.84 -7.21
N PHE A 445 -9.31 -15.30 -6.04
CA PHE A 445 -10.15 -15.36 -4.85
C PHE A 445 -11.15 -14.21 -4.70
N GLN A 446 -11.23 -13.28 -5.67
CA GLN A 446 -12.25 -12.20 -5.65
C GLN A 446 -13.68 -12.74 -5.55
N PHE A 447 -13.93 -13.93 -6.11
CA PHE A 447 -15.26 -14.55 -6.11
C PHE A 447 -15.70 -15.05 -4.73
N HIS A 448 -14.75 -15.42 -3.87
CA HIS A 448 -15.07 -16.00 -2.57
C HIS A 448 -15.53 -14.93 -1.57
N PRO A 449 -16.43 -15.27 -0.63
CA PRO A 449 -16.81 -14.39 0.45
C PRO A 449 -15.66 -14.23 1.46
N PHE A 450 -15.72 -13.16 2.25
CA PHE A 450 -14.95 -13.07 3.48
C PHE A 450 -15.50 -14.08 4.50
N GLU A 451 -14.64 -14.72 5.29
CA GLU A 451 -15.11 -15.67 6.31
C GLU A 451 -15.86 -14.96 7.45
N ASP A 452 -16.82 -15.67 8.05
CA ASP A 452 -17.55 -15.17 9.20
C ASP A 452 -16.61 -14.70 10.33
N LYS A 453 -16.99 -13.58 10.97
CA LYS A 453 -16.17 -12.94 12.01
C LYS A 453 -16.02 -13.80 13.25
N ASP A 454 -17.05 -14.53 13.64
CA ASP A 454 -17.03 -15.32 14.87
C ASP A 454 -16.21 -16.60 14.66
N SER A 455 -16.29 -17.22 13.48
CA SER A 455 -15.36 -18.29 13.09
C SER A 455 -13.89 -17.82 13.14
N LEU A 456 -13.58 -16.65 12.58
CA LEU A 456 -12.22 -16.07 12.62
C LEU A 456 -11.75 -15.80 14.05
N LYS A 457 -12.62 -15.30 14.93
CA LYS A 457 -12.30 -15.10 16.36
C LYS A 457 -12.00 -16.42 17.06
N GLU A 458 -12.76 -17.47 16.77
CA GLU A 458 -12.56 -18.80 17.33
C GLU A 458 -11.18 -19.35 16.94
N LYS A 459 -10.84 -19.30 15.65
CA LYS A 459 -9.52 -19.71 15.14
C LYS A 459 -8.37 -18.94 15.80
N LEU A 460 -8.50 -17.61 15.91
CA LEU A 460 -7.51 -16.77 16.58
C LEU A 460 -7.36 -17.11 18.07
N SER A 461 -8.47 -17.36 18.76
CA SER A 461 -8.48 -17.74 20.18
C SER A 461 -7.77 -19.08 20.39
N PHE A 462 -8.07 -20.06 19.53
CA PHE A 462 -7.41 -21.36 19.53
C PHE A 462 -5.89 -21.24 19.32
N LEU A 463 -5.46 -20.54 18.26
CA LEU A 463 -4.03 -20.31 17.99
C LEU A 463 -3.34 -19.62 19.16
N LYS A 464 -3.95 -18.58 19.73
CA LYS A 464 -3.41 -17.85 20.88
C LYS A 464 -3.27 -18.75 22.10
N LYS A 465 -4.25 -19.61 22.39
CA LYS A 465 -4.22 -20.56 23.51
C LYS A 465 -3.09 -21.57 23.36
N GLU A 466 -2.92 -22.13 22.17
CA GLU A 466 -1.89 -23.16 21.92
C GLU A 466 -0.48 -22.58 21.83
N LEU A 467 -0.30 -21.44 21.15
CA LEU A 467 1.02 -20.81 20.99
C LEU A 467 1.55 -20.21 22.29
N ARG A 468 0.68 -19.82 23.23
CA ARG A 468 1.09 -19.39 24.59
C ARG A 468 1.84 -20.46 25.37
N LYS A 469 1.66 -21.74 25.04
CA LYS A 469 2.40 -22.86 25.65
C LYS A 469 3.83 -22.95 25.15
N GLU A 470 4.15 -22.30 24.03
CA GLU A 470 5.45 -22.36 23.38
C GLU A 470 6.38 -21.24 23.86
N LYS A 471 7.44 -21.61 24.59
CA LYS A 471 8.50 -20.65 24.96
C LYS A 471 9.11 -19.97 23.72
N LYS A 472 9.41 -18.67 23.84
CA LYS A 472 10.01 -17.81 22.81
C LYS A 472 9.20 -17.69 21.51
N VAL A 473 7.89 -17.96 21.58
CA VAL A 473 6.96 -17.74 20.47
C VAL A 473 5.99 -16.63 20.87
N ASN A 474 5.87 -15.61 20.03
CA ASN A 474 4.90 -14.54 20.20
C ASN A 474 3.91 -14.55 19.02
N MET A 475 2.67 -14.17 19.27
CA MET A 475 1.64 -14.04 18.24
C MET A 475 1.15 -12.59 18.19
N ILE A 476 1.25 -11.99 17.01
CA ILE A 476 0.56 -10.76 16.65
C ILE A 476 -0.57 -11.10 15.69
N HIS A 477 -1.70 -10.41 15.79
CA HIS A 477 -2.84 -10.68 14.91
C HIS A 477 -3.68 -9.43 14.70
N ASP A 478 -4.26 -9.33 13.51
CA ASP A 478 -5.28 -8.34 13.23
C ASP A 478 -6.63 -8.73 13.85
N LEU A 479 -7.50 -7.76 14.03
CA LEU A 479 -8.84 -7.97 14.56
C LEU A 479 -9.81 -8.28 13.42
N PRO A 480 -10.60 -9.37 13.47
CA PRO A 480 -11.58 -9.70 12.43
C PRO A 480 -12.56 -8.57 12.11
N LYS A 481 -12.87 -7.72 13.10
CA LYS A 481 -13.73 -6.56 12.92
C LYS A 481 -13.19 -5.54 11.92
N TRP A 482 -11.86 -5.39 11.82
CA TRP A 482 -11.22 -4.44 10.91
C TRP A 482 -11.01 -5.06 9.53
N ALA A 483 -10.68 -6.35 9.48
CA ALA A 483 -10.65 -7.10 8.23
C ALA A 483 -12.02 -7.12 7.53
N TYR A 484 -13.12 -7.20 8.29
CA TYR A 484 -14.48 -7.04 7.79
C TYR A 484 -14.70 -5.67 7.13
N VAL A 485 -14.29 -4.58 7.78
CA VAL A 485 -14.39 -3.22 7.21
C VAL A 485 -13.53 -3.11 5.96
N GLN A 486 -12.32 -3.67 5.97
CA GLN A 486 -11.45 -3.68 4.79
C GLN A 486 -12.07 -4.48 3.64
N ALA A 487 -12.72 -5.62 3.92
CA ALA A 487 -13.42 -6.40 2.91
C ALA A 487 -14.59 -5.61 2.30
N PHE A 488 -15.35 -4.91 3.13
CA PHE A 488 -16.42 -4.00 2.70
C PHE A 488 -15.89 -2.89 1.77
N LEU A 489 -14.80 -2.22 2.17
CA LEU A 489 -14.20 -1.15 1.37
C LEU A 489 -13.56 -1.67 0.09
N SER A 490 -12.91 -2.84 0.12
CA SER A 490 -12.21 -3.41 -1.04
C SER A 490 -13.17 -3.94 -2.11
N ARG A 491 -14.32 -4.51 -1.69
CA ARG A 491 -15.32 -5.14 -2.57
C ARG A 491 -16.53 -4.24 -2.87
N GLY A 492 -16.52 -3.01 -2.35
CA GLY A 492 -17.61 -2.05 -2.45
C GLY A 492 -17.85 -1.49 -3.85
N ASP A 493 -19.05 -1.00 -4.11
CA ASP A 493 -19.35 -0.16 -5.28
C ASP A 493 -19.47 1.32 -4.86
N ARG A 494 -19.88 2.19 -5.79
CA ARG A 494 -20.02 3.63 -5.57
C ARG A 494 -20.89 4.03 -4.37
N ARG A 495 -21.87 3.21 -4.00
CA ARG A 495 -22.78 3.49 -2.86
C ARG A 495 -22.07 3.40 -1.52
N VAL A 496 -20.94 2.71 -1.44
CA VAL A 496 -20.09 2.62 -0.23
C VAL A 496 -19.60 4.00 0.21
N ALA A 497 -19.47 4.97 -0.70
CA ALA A 497 -19.10 6.34 -0.36
C ALA A 497 -20.03 6.96 0.71
N THR A 498 -21.33 6.64 0.70
CA THR A 498 -22.29 7.15 1.69
C THR A 498 -21.97 6.66 3.11
N VAL A 499 -21.51 5.41 3.23
CA VAL A 499 -21.08 4.83 4.50
C VAL A 499 -19.75 5.41 4.96
N ILE A 500 -18.82 5.68 4.04
CA ILE A 500 -17.54 6.34 4.36
C ILE A 500 -17.77 7.74 4.92
N ASP A 501 -18.64 8.53 4.28
CA ASP A 501 -18.98 9.87 4.79
C ASP A 501 -19.71 9.80 6.13
N MET A 502 -20.72 8.94 6.26
CA MET A 502 -21.41 8.73 7.54
C MET A 502 -20.44 8.30 8.65
N ALA A 503 -19.51 7.38 8.36
CA ALA A 503 -18.49 6.96 9.32
C ALA A 503 -17.60 8.12 9.74
N ASN A 504 -17.23 9.00 8.81
CA ASN A 504 -16.42 10.17 9.10
C ASN A 504 -17.17 11.17 10.00
N ASN A 505 -18.44 11.44 9.71
CA ASN A 505 -19.31 12.31 10.52
C ASN A 505 -19.56 11.76 11.93
N LEU A 506 -19.55 10.43 12.11
CA LEU A 506 -19.71 9.76 13.40
C LEU A 506 -18.38 9.50 14.13
N GLY A 507 -17.34 10.29 13.85
CA GLY A 507 -16.05 10.23 14.55
C GLY A 507 -15.19 9.03 14.11
N ASN A 508 -15.17 8.75 12.81
CA ASN A 508 -14.46 7.63 12.18
C ASN A 508 -14.93 6.25 12.65
N ASN A 509 -16.25 6.05 12.73
CA ASN A 509 -16.86 4.82 13.25
C ASN A 509 -17.76 4.11 12.23
N PHE A 510 -17.16 3.18 11.48
CA PHE A 510 -17.87 2.35 10.49
C PHE A 510 -19.02 1.53 11.09
N TYR A 511 -18.86 0.99 12.30
CA TYR A 511 -19.91 0.16 12.92
C TYR A 511 -21.15 0.95 13.34
N LYS A 512 -20.99 2.25 13.64
CA LYS A 512 -22.14 3.14 13.79
C LYS A 512 -22.73 3.48 12.42
N ALA A 513 -21.89 3.82 11.44
CA ALA A 513 -22.36 4.14 10.09
C ALA A 513 -23.16 3.01 9.43
N PHE A 514 -22.78 1.75 9.62
CA PHE A 514 -23.54 0.60 9.12
C PHE A 514 -24.97 0.53 9.68
N LYS A 515 -25.25 1.12 10.85
CA LYS A 515 -26.59 1.17 11.45
C LYS A 515 -27.39 2.37 11.00
N GLU A 516 -26.71 3.47 10.69
CA GLU A 516 -27.31 4.76 10.28
C GLU A 516 -27.48 4.88 8.76
N THR A 517 -27.05 3.87 8.00
CA THR A 517 -27.20 3.84 6.54
C THR A 517 -28.05 2.65 6.13
N PRO A 518 -28.88 2.78 5.07
CA PRO A 518 -29.70 1.67 4.57
C PRO A 518 -28.87 0.60 3.83
N LEU A 519 -27.57 0.85 3.62
CA LEU A 519 -26.70 -0.05 2.88
C LEU A 519 -26.28 -1.22 3.77
N ASN A 520 -26.67 -2.45 3.39
CA ASN A 520 -26.25 -3.64 4.10
C ASN A 520 -24.77 -3.98 3.78
N PRO A 521 -23.83 -3.87 4.75
CA PRO A 521 -22.43 -4.22 4.49
C PRO A 521 -22.21 -5.71 4.19
N ASP A 522 -23.06 -6.60 4.72
CA ASP A 522 -22.93 -8.05 4.52
C ASP A 522 -23.15 -8.45 3.06
N PHE A 523 -23.94 -7.67 2.31
CA PHE A 523 -24.11 -7.84 0.87
C PHE A 523 -22.78 -7.80 0.11
N TYR A 524 -21.84 -6.95 0.54
CA TYR A 524 -20.52 -6.82 -0.07
C TYR A 524 -19.52 -7.85 0.48
N VAL A 525 -19.60 -8.14 1.78
CA VAL A 525 -18.60 -8.91 2.52
C VAL A 525 -18.82 -10.42 2.42
N TYR A 526 -20.05 -10.89 2.66
CA TYR A 526 -20.37 -12.31 2.82
C TYR A 526 -20.99 -12.97 1.59
N ARG A 527 -21.35 -12.18 0.57
CA ARG A 527 -21.89 -12.74 -0.67
C ARG A 527 -20.79 -13.44 -1.48
N GLN A 528 -21.04 -14.70 -1.83
CA GLN A 528 -20.33 -15.40 -2.91
C GLN A 528 -20.66 -14.67 -4.22
N ARG A 529 -19.63 -14.25 -4.96
CA ARG A 529 -19.79 -13.57 -6.23
C ARG A 529 -19.73 -14.58 -7.36
N GLU A 530 -20.64 -14.45 -8.31
CA GLU A 530 -20.69 -15.32 -9.49
C GLU A 530 -19.66 -14.88 -10.53
N LYS A 531 -19.36 -15.76 -11.49
CA LYS A 531 -18.30 -15.51 -12.49
C LYS A 531 -18.72 -14.54 -13.60
N ASP A 532 -20.02 -14.44 -13.84
CA ASP A 532 -20.69 -13.60 -14.83
C ASP A 532 -21.19 -12.27 -14.23
N GLU A 533 -20.98 -12.06 -12.93
CA GLU A 533 -21.28 -10.79 -12.28
C GLU A 533 -20.36 -9.67 -12.79
N VAL A 534 -20.94 -8.49 -13.05
CA VAL A 534 -20.15 -7.29 -13.39
C VAL A 534 -19.66 -6.64 -12.11
N PHE A 535 -18.33 -6.55 -11.95
CA PHE A 535 -17.70 -5.95 -10.79
C PHE A 535 -17.46 -4.45 -10.95
N PRO A 536 -17.48 -3.67 -9.85
CA PRO A 536 -17.19 -2.23 -9.88
C PRO A 536 -15.73 -1.89 -10.21
N TRP A 537 -14.90 -2.89 -10.52
CA TRP A 537 -13.55 -2.70 -11.03
C TRP A 537 -13.36 -3.27 -12.44
N ASP A 538 -14.35 -3.94 -13.03
CA ASP A 538 -14.18 -4.60 -14.34
C ASP A 538 -13.85 -3.62 -15.46
N PHE A 539 -14.19 -2.33 -15.31
CA PHE A 539 -13.84 -1.33 -16.31
C PHE A 539 -12.33 -1.03 -16.41
N ILE A 540 -11.50 -1.52 -15.49
CA ILE A 540 -10.04 -1.35 -15.51
C ILE A 540 -9.39 -2.58 -16.18
N ASP A 541 -8.47 -2.36 -17.12
CA ASP A 541 -7.75 -3.40 -17.88
C ASP A 541 -6.24 -3.45 -17.54
#